data_AF-A0A9P7FJ22-F1
#
_entry.id   AF-A0A9P7FJ22-F1
#
_cell.length_a   1.000
_cell.length_b   1.000
_cell.length_c   1.000
_cell.angle_alpha   90.00
_cell.angle_beta   90.00
_cell.angle_gamma   90.00
#
_symmetry.space_group_name_H-M   'P 1'
#
loop_
_entity.id
_entity.type
_entity.pdbx_description
1 polymer ?
#
loop_
_entity_poly.entity_id
_entity_poly.type
_entity_poly.pdbx_seq_one_letter_code
_entity_poly.pdbx_strand_id
1 'polypeptide(L)' 'IQRSRVQSSLWRVDVVGQVLRRRKLIERWKYFVPRSNHLWHLHGHHKLILWGIVIHGIVDGYCRTVSSKSAVFDLDLLFM' A
#
# COMPACT_ATOMS: atom_id res chain seq x y z
N ILE A 1 -20.26 -0.16 -11.27
CA ILE A 1 -19.95 0.51 -12.56
C ILE A 1 -19.11 -0.43 -13.41
N GLN A 2 -19.48 -0.66 -14.68
CA GLN A 2 -18.73 -1.58 -15.55
C GLN A 2 -17.35 -1.02 -15.92
N ARG A 3 -16.31 -1.87 -15.88
CA ARG A 3 -14.92 -1.50 -16.20
C ARG A 3 -14.76 -0.94 -17.62
N SER A 4 -15.56 -1.42 -18.57
CA SER A 4 -15.61 -0.92 -19.94
C SER A 4 -16.01 0.56 -19.98
N ARG A 5 -17.05 0.94 -19.26
CA ARG A 5 -17.56 2.33 -19.22
C ARG A 5 -16.52 3.31 -18.66
N VAL A 6 -15.81 2.94 -17.60
CA VAL A 6 -14.74 3.77 -17.01
C VAL A 6 -13.59 3.96 -18.01
N GLN A 7 -13.19 2.89 -18.69
CA GLN A 7 -12.13 2.97 -19.71
C GLN A 7 -12.56 3.84 -20.89
N SER A 8 -13.78 3.70 -21.41
CA SER A 8 -14.28 4.53 -22.52
C SER A 8 -14.32 6.01 -22.14
N SER A 9 -14.73 6.34 -20.90
CA SER A 9 -14.70 7.73 -20.42
C SER A 9 -13.28 8.28 -20.31
N LEU A 10 -12.35 7.50 -19.76
CA LEU A 10 -10.94 7.89 -19.68
C LEU A 10 -10.30 8.07 -21.06
N TRP A 11 -10.66 7.23 -22.04
CA TRP A 11 -10.22 7.41 -23.42
C TRP A 11 -10.73 8.70 -24.04
N ARG A 12 -11.97 9.12 -23.78
CA ARG A 12 -12.49 10.38 -24.33
C ARG A 12 -11.81 11.62 -23.73
N VAL A 13 -11.44 11.55 -22.46
CA VAL A 13 -10.88 12.70 -21.73
C VAL A 13 -9.35 12.79 -21.87
N ASP A 14 -8.65 11.65 -21.89
CA ASP A 14 -7.19 11.60 -21.84
C ASP A 14 -6.63 10.40 -22.62
N VAL A 15 -6.74 10.47 -23.95
CA VAL A 15 -6.17 9.48 -24.88
C VAL A 15 -4.67 9.32 -24.65
N VAL A 16 -3.95 10.44 -24.51
CA VAL A 16 -2.49 10.46 -24.41
C VAL A 16 -2.02 9.83 -23.11
N GLY A 17 -2.56 10.23 -21.96
CA GLY A 17 -2.23 9.65 -20.67
C GLY A 17 -2.65 8.17 -20.56
N GLN A 18 -3.74 7.76 -21.22
CA GLN A 18 -4.11 6.34 -21.34
C GLN A 18 -3.06 5.53 -22.10
N VAL A 19 -2.56 6.05 -23.24
CA VAL A 19 -1.50 5.40 -24.02
C VAL A 19 -0.20 5.35 -23.21
N LEU A 20 0.18 6.44 -22.54
CA LEU A 20 1.39 6.50 -21.70
C LEU A 20 1.32 5.54 -20.51
N ARG A 21 0.16 5.40 -19.85
CA ARG A 21 -0.03 4.42 -18.75
C ARG A 21 -0.03 2.97 -19.23
N ARG A 22 -0.52 2.71 -20.46
CA ARG A 22 -0.50 1.37 -21.08
C ARG A 22 0.89 0.98 -21.58
N ARG A 23 1.72 1.97 -21.96
CA ARG A 23 3.15 1.76 -22.22
C ARG A 23 3.79 1.30 -20.91
N LYS A 24 3.82 -0.01 -20.70
CA LYS A 24 4.47 -0.69 -19.57
C LYS A 24 5.97 -0.35 -19.59
N LEU A 25 6.36 0.76 -18.99
CA LEU A 25 7.76 1.12 -18.76
C LEU A 25 8.27 0.61 -17.40
N ILE A 26 7.36 0.27 -16.48
CA ILE A 26 7.74 -0.19 -15.15
C ILE A 26 7.67 -1.72 -15.14
N GLU A 27 8.77 -2.36 -15.56
CA GLU A 27 9.03 -3.75 -15.17
C GLU A 27 9.27 -3.77 -13.67
N ARG A 28 8.21 -4.01 -12.90
CA ARG A 28 8.35 -4.29 -11.48
C ARG A 28 9.06 -5.64 -11.36
N TRP A 29 10.27 -5.61 -10.81
CA TRP A 29 11.00 -6.81 -10.45
C TRP A 29 10.09 -7.69 -9.58
N LYS A 30 10.09 -8.99 -9.84
CA LYS A 30 9.32 -9.93 -9.04
C LYS A 30 9.83 -9.84 -7.60
N TYR A 31 8.98 -9.37 -6.70
CA TYR A 31 9.32 -9.22 -5.30
C TYR A 31 9.67 -10.60 -4.72
N PHE A 32 10.92 -10.76 -4.27
CA PHE A 32 11.45 -12.01 -3.73
C PHE A 32 12.21 -11.71 -2.44
N VAL A 33 11.85 -12.42 -1.38
CA VAL A 33 12.56 -12.42 -0.11
C VAL A 33 13.10 -13.84 0.07
N PRO A 34 14.37 -14.05 0.44
CA PRO A 34 15.00 -15.37 0.39
C PRO A 34 14.56 -16.32 1.52
N ARG A 35 14.11 -15.81 2.68
CA ARG A 35 13.67 -16.62 3.83
C ARG A 35 12.84 -15.81 4.82
N SER A 36 12.12 -16.49 5.71
CA SER A 36 11.45 -15.87 6.88
C SER A 36 12.46 -15.08 7.71
N ASN A 37 12.00 -13.99 8.32
CA ASN A 37 12.75 -13.02 9.09
C ASN A 37 13.88 -12.29 8.34
N HIS A 38 13.94 -12.36 7.01
CA HIS A 38 14.97 -11.66 6.22
C HIS A 38 14.60 -10.19 5.92
N LEU A 39 13.31 -9.88 5.81
CA LEU A 39 12.82 -8.52 5.61
C LEU A 39 11.48 -8.35 6.33
N TRP A 40 11.31 -7.24 7.04
CA TRP A 40 10.10 -6.94 7.78
C TRP A 40 9.49 -5.66 7.17
N HIS A 41 8.19 -5.70 6.86
CA HIS A 41 7.44 -4.53 6.43
C HIS A 41 6.77 -3.88 7.62
N LEU A 42 6.97 -2.57 7.80
CA LEU A 42 6.21 -1.76 8.73
C LEU A 42 5.19 -0.94 7.93
N HIS A 43 3.91 -1.01 8.32
CA HIS A 43 2.85 -0.26 7.68
C HIS A 43 2.01 0.48 8.71
N GLY A 44 1.80 1.78 8.50
CA GLY A 44 0.97 2.64 9.33
C GLY A 44 -0.44 2.80 8.75
N HIS A 45 -1.46 2.57 9.57
CA HIS A 45 -2.85 2.84 9.25
C HIS A 45 -3.32 4.12 9.93
N HIS A 46 -3.50 5.18 9.14
CA HIS A 46 -3.76 6.54 9.62
C HIS A 46 -5.23 6.97 9.53
N LYS A 47 -6.18 6.07 9.20
CA LYS A 47 -7.59 6.48 9.05
C LYS A 47 -8.22 7.00 10.34
N LEU A 48 -7.70 6.58 11.49
CA LEU A 48 -8.19 6.97 12.81
C LEU A 48 -7.38 8.12 13.44
N ILE A 49 -6.52 8.78 12.65
CA ILE A 49 -5.66 9.86 13.15
C ILE A 49 -6.45 11.03 13.76
N LEU A 50 -7.67 11.29 13.28
CA LEU A 50 -8.58 12.30 13.85
C LEU A 50 -9.03 11.98 15.28
N TRP A 51 -8.85 10.73 15.71
CA TRP A 51 -9.21 10.20 17.02
C TRP A 51 -7.96 9.89 17.85
N GLY A 52 -6.78 10.39 17.42
CA GLY A 52 -5.50 10.10 18.07
C GLY A 52 -4.91 8.72 17.76
N ILE A 53 -5.61 7.85 17.03
CA ILE A 53 -5.19 6.44 16.88
C ILE A 53 -4.43 6.23 15.58
N VAL A 54 -3.21 5.70 15.69
CA VAL A 54 -2.44 5.16 14.54
C VAL A 54 -2.03 3.73 14.80
N ILE A 55 -2.43 2.83 13.90
CA ILE A 55 -2.12 1.40 14.01
C ILE A 55 -0.90 1.10 13.15
N HIS A 56 0.20 0.64 13.77
CA HIS A 56 1.37 0.17 13.04
C HIS A 56 1.42 -1.36 13.08
N GLY A 57 1.38 -1.97 11.90
CA GLY A 57 1.52 -3.42 11.72
C GLY A 57 2.90 -3.79 11.19
N ILE A 58 3.43 -4.91 11.68
CA ILE A 58 4.70 -5.48 11.21
C ILE A 58 4.42 -6.84 10.55
N VAL A 59 4.89 -7.01 9.31
CA VAL A 59 4.64 -8.22 8.50
C VAL A 59 5.96 -8.77 7.99
N ASP A 60 6.15 -10.08 8.09
CA ASP A 60 7.31 -10.74 7.49
C ASP A 60 7.21 -10.73 5.95
N GLY A 61 8.28 -10.29 5.28
CA GLY A 61 8.31 -10.10 3.83
C GLY A 61 8.36 -11.40 3.03
N TYR A 62 8.70 -12.53 3.65
CA TYR A 62 8.73 -13.83 3.01
C TYR A 62 7.39 -14.57 3.13
N CYS A 63 6.94 -14.84 4.36
CA CYS A 63 5.71 -15.59 4.61
C CYS A 63 4.45 -14.73 4.57
N ARG A 64 4.58 -13.40 4.58
CA ARG A 64 3.46 -12.43 4.64
C ARG A 64 2.59 -12.60 5.88
N THR A 65 3.12 -13.26 6.90
CA THR A 65 2.46 -13.43 8.18
C THR A 65 2.66 -12.18 9.02
N VAL A 66 1.59 -11.74 9.69
CA VAL A 66 1.67 -10.68 10.69
C VAL A 66 2.50 -11.21 11.85
N SER A 67 3.67 -10.63 12.07
CA SER A 67 4.41 -10.87 13.31
C SER A 67 3.56 -10.22 14.41
N SER A 68 3.18 -10.96 15.45
CA SER A 68 2.08 -10.62 16.37
C SER A 68 2.22 -9.30 17.15
N LYS A 69 3.26 -8.50 16.89
CA LYS A 69 3.50 -7.17 17.44
C LYS A 69 2.89 -6.11 16.53
N SER A 70 1.56 -6.01 16.54
CA SER A 70 0.87 -4.79 16.12
C SER A 70 0.93 -3.78 17.26
N ALA A 71 1.60 -2.65 17.04
CA ALA A 71 1.66 -1.56 18.01
C ALA A 71 0.58 -0.54 17.65
N VAL A 72 -0.36 -0.34 18.57
CA VAL A 72 -1.29 0.80 18.51
C VAL A 72 -0.58 1.94 19.22
N PHE A 73 -0.29 3.00 18.49
CA PHE A 73 0.25 4.22 19.07
C PHE A 73 -0.89 5.21 19.19
N ASP A 74 -1.13 5.65 20.43
CA ASP A 74 -1.96 6.79 20.72
C ASP A 74 -1.09 8.05 20.55
N LEU A 75 -1.49 8.94 19.65
CA LEU A 75 -0.80 10.19 19.37
C LEU A 75 -0.92 11.19 20.53
N ASP A 76 -1.81 10.97 21.50
CA ASP A 76 -1.93 11.78 22.71
C ASP A 76 -0.67 11.67 23.61
N LEU A 77 0.15 10.60 23.42
CA LEU A 77 1.39 10.36 24.16
C LEU A 77 2.67 10.85 23.45
N LEU A 78 2.58 11.39 22.23
CA LEU A 78 3.76 11.80 21.45
C LEU A 78 3.92 13.33 21.30
N PHE A 79 3.00 14.11 21.84
CA PHE A 79 3.04 15.58 21.88
C PHE A 79 3.08 16.16 23.31
N MET A 80 3.47 15.37 24.31
CA MET A 80 3.82 15.84 25.67
C MET A 80 5.26 15.51 26.02
#